data_AF-A0A0L0T9B7-F1
#
_entry.id   AF-A0A0L0T9B7-F1
#
_cell.length_a   1.000
_cell.length_b   1.000
_cell.length_c   1.000
_cell.angle_alpha   90.00
_cell.angle_beta   90.00
_cell.angle_gamma   90.00
#
_symmetry.space_group_name_H-M   'P 1'
#
loop_
_entity.id
_entity.type
_entity.pdbx_description
1 polymer ?
#
loop_
_entity_poly.entity_id
_entity_poly.type
_entity_poly.pdbx_seq_one_letter_code
_entity_poly.pdbx_strand_id
1 'polypeptide(L)'
;MSDLLETPIFSVPDGYQVPKWPSLYNPFRPSEGYYMYHRDDILRFTLLWSLVLFTGVYGAAGLWGYLVFARRTKLAILIPVLFLATAGIMAALSGIVFGYVLGVVYNAGAFRMSTWTPFL
;
A
#
# COMPACT_ATOMS: atom_id res chain seq x y z
N MET A 1 -39.32 -10.57 -12.11
CA MET A 1 -38.32 -10.50 -13.20
C MET A 1 -37.88 -9.06 -13.49
N SER A 2 -38.45 -8.06 -12.82
CA SER A 2 -38.06 -6.64 -12.83
C SER A 2 -36.94 -6.28 -11.84
N ASP A 3 -36.80 -7.02 -10.73
CA ASP A 3 -35.84 -6.70 -9.65
C ASP A 3 -34.38 -6.99 -10.00
N LEU A 4 -34.09 -7.69 -11.10
CA LEU A 4 -32.71 -7.97 -11.55
C LEU A 4 -32.13 -6.86 -12.43
N LEU A 5 -32.91 -5.83 -12.76
CA LEU A 5 -32.50 -4.74 -13.65
C LEU A 5 -32.13 -3.45 -12.90
N GLU A 6 -32.39 -3.38 -11.59
CA GLU A 6 -32.11 -2.20 -10.77
C GLU A 6 -30.85 -2.31 -9.92
N THR A 7 -30.16 -3.46 -9.91
CA THR A 7 -28.87 -3.55 -9.23
C THR A 7 -27.87 -2.66 -9.98
N PRO A 8 -27.31 -1.61 -9.35
CA PRO A 8 -26.23 -0.87 -9.96
C PRO A 8 -25.14 -1.87 -10.34
N ILE A 9 -24.64 -1.80 -11.59
CA ILE A 9 -23.57 -2.70 -12.09
C ILE A 9 -22.37 -2.75 -11.12
N PHE A 10 -22.22 -1.69 -10.32
CA PHE A 10 -21.33 -1.63 -9.18
C PHE A 10 -22.07 -1.19 -7.92
N SER A 11 -22.31 -2.13 -7.03
CA SER A 11 -22.76 -1.88 -5.65
C SER A 11 -21.79 -2.59 -4.69
N VAL A 12 -21.53 -1.97 -3.54
CA VAL A 12 -20.73 -2.59 -2.50
C VAL A 12 -21.52 -3.80 -1.98
N PRO A 13 -20.95 -5.02 -1.94
CA PRO A 13 -21.69 -6.20 -1.51
C PRO A 13 -22.23 -6.08 -0.09
N ASP A 14 -23.42 -6.60 0.14
CA ASP A 14 -24.00 -6.69 1.48
C ASP A 14 -23.07 -7.53 2.39
N GLY A 15 -22.66 -6.95 3.52
CA GLY A 15 -21.67 -7.56 4.42
C GLY A 15 -20.20 -7.25 4.09
N TYR A 16 -19.92 -6.29 3.20
CA TYR A 16 -18.57 -5.78 2.98
C TYR A 16 -17.92 -5.33 4.30
N GLN A 17 -16.71 -5.85 4.54
CA GLN A 17 -15.84 -5.36 5.59
C GLN A 17 -14.53 -4.90 5.00
N VAL A 18 -14.06 -3.74 5.47
CA VAL A 18 -12.77 -3.19 5.07
C VAL A 18 -11.69 -4.18 5.49
N PRO A 19 -10.83 -4.63 4.56
CA PRO A 19 -9.80 -5.58 4.90
C PRO A 19 -8.79 -4.96 5.86
N LYS A 20 -8.42 -5.72 6.89
CA LYS A 20 -7.43 -5.29 7.87
C LYS A 20 -6.06 -5.29 7.23
N TRP A 21 -5.32 -4.19 7.38
CA TRP A 21 -3.91 -4.17 7.03
C TRP A 21 -3.13 -5.23 7.86
N PRO A 22 -2.17 -5.98 7.29
CA PRO A 22 -1.59 -5.89 5.94
C PRO A 22 -2.15 -6.94 4.97
N SER A 23 -3.48 -7.06 4.83
CA SER A 23 -4.13 -8.04 3.95
C SER A 23 -3.45 -8.16 2.57
N LEU A 24 -3.21 -9.39 2.12
CA LEU A 24 -2.53 -9.69 0.86
C LEU A 24 -3.50 -10.34 -0.12
N TYR A 25 -3.37 -9.97 -1.39
CA TYR A 25 -4.13 -10.60 -2.45
C TYR A 25 -3.44 -11.88 -2.90
N ASN A 26 -4.19 -12.99 -2.96
CA ASN A 26 -3.70 -14.26 -3.48
C ASN A 26 -4.19 -14.46 -4.93
N PRO A 27 -3.30 -14.38 -5.94
CA PRO A 27 -3.70 -14.51 -7.34
C PRO A 27 -4.18 -15.94 -7.70
N PHE A 28 -3.74 -16.95 -6.95
CA PHE A 28 -4.14 -18.34 -7.16
C PHE A 28 -5.46 -18.72 -6.50
N ARG A 29 -5.98 -17.85 -5.60
CA ARG A 29 -7.29 -18.02 -4.93
C ARG A 29 -8.07 -16.71 -4.95
N PRO A 30 -8.52 -16.25 -6.14
CA PRO A 30 -9.16 -14.94 -6.29
C PRO A 30 -10.50 -14.84 -5.55
N SER A 31 -11.19 -15.94 -5.27
CA SER A 31 -12.45 -15.98 -4.51
C SER A 31 -12.29 -15.60 -3.03
N GLU A 32 -11.09 -15.70 -2.49
CA GLU A 32 -10.75 -15.28 -1.11
C GLU A 32 -10.16 -13.87 -1.08
N GLY A 33 -10.19 -13.16 -2.22
CA GLY A 33 -9.57 -11.85 -2.38
C GLY A 33 -10.20 -10.78 -1.50
N TYR A 34 -9.37 -10.09 -0.73
CA TYR A 34 -9.75 -8.88 -0.03
C TYR A 34 -9.81 -7.70 -1.01
N TYR A 35 -10.97 -7.05 -1.09
CA TYR A 35 -11.21 -5.90 -1.97
C TYR A 35 -11.52 -4.64 -1.17
N MET A 36 -11.24 -3.49 -1.76
CA MET A 36 -11.55 -2.17 -1.22
C MET A 36 -12.42 -1.39 -2.21
N TYR A 37 -13.42 -0.70 -1.67
CA TYR A 37 -14.41 0.07 -2.43
C TYR A 37 -14.40 1.56 -2.10
N HIS A 38 -14.02 1.92 -0.87
CA HIS A 38 -14.00 3.32 -0.44
C HIS A 38 -12.64 3.97 -0.71
N ARG A 39 -12.69 5.23 -1.11
CA ARG A 39 -11.49 6.02 -1.46
C ARG A 39 -10.54 6.17 -0.27
N ASP A 40 -11.09 6.40 0.92
CA ASP A 40 -10.29 6.60 2.14
C ASP A 40 -9.52 5.34 2.54
N ASP A 41 -10.12 4.16 2.36
CA ASP A 41 -9.48 2.88 2.63
C ASP A 41 -8.33 2.64 1.64
N ILE A 42 -8.58 2.89 0.35
CA ILE A 42 -7.58 2.79 -0.72
C ILE A 42 -6.38 3.70 -0.43
N LEU A 43 -6.63 4.94 0.00
CA LEU A 43 -5.58 5.91 0.30
C LEU A 43 -4.74 5.45 1.50
N ARG A 44 -5.38 5.09 2.62
CA ARG A 44 -4.68 4.61 3.82
C ARG A 44 -3.86 3.37 3.51
N PHE A 45 -4.43 2.45 2.75
CA PHE A 45 -3.78 1.22 2.37
C PHE A 45 -2.55 1.47 1.48
N THR A 46 -2.69 2.32 0.46
CA THR A 46 -1.58 2.70 -0.43
C THR A 46 -0.47 3.42 0.34
N LEU A 47 -0.83 4.32 1.25
CA LEU A 47 0.13 5.05 2.09
C LEU A 47 0.92 4.12 3.01
N LEU A 48 0.24 3.17 3.68
CA LEU A 48 0.89 2.21 4.56
C LEU A 48 1.83 1.28 3.79
N TRP A 49 1.42 0.82 2.60
CA TRP A 49 2.30 -0.01 1.75
C TRP A 49 3.49 0.78 1.22
N SER A 50 3.31 2.02 0.78
CA SER A 50 4.44 2.88 0.40
C SER A 50 5.41 3.07 1.56
N LEU A 51 4.93 3.25 2.80
CA LEU A 51 5.78 3.31 3.98
C LEU A 51 6.61 2.02 4.13
N VAL A 52 5.97 0.85 4.10
CA VAL A 52 6.66 -0.44 4.24
C VAL A 52 7.70 -0.66 3.14
N LEU A 53 7.34 -0.42 1.89
CA LEU A 53 8.23 -0.69 0.75
C LEU A 53 9.45 0.23 0.75
N PHE A 54 9.24 1.54 0.95
CA PHE A 54 10.34 2.49 1.00
C PHE A 54 11.22 2.27 2.24
N THR A 55 10.62 2.10 3.42
CA THR A 55 11.38 1.80 4.65
C THR A 55 12.13 0.48 4.54
N GLY A 56 11.57 -0.55 3.91
CA GLY A 56 12.24 -1.82 3.69
C GLY A 56 13.50 -1.67 2.83
N VAL A 57 13.39 -1.02 1.67
CA VAL A 57 14.51 -0.84 0.73
C VAL A 57 15.57 0.10 1.29
N TYR A 58 15.18 1.29 1.74
CA TYR A 58 16.11 2.28 2.29
C TYR A 58 16.69 1.83 3.63
N GLY A 59 15.91 1.14 4.46
CA GLY A 59 16.36 0.55 5.71
C GLY A 59 17.43 -0.51 5.47
N ALA A 60 17.24 -1.42 4.50
CA ALA A 60 18.25 -2.39 4.12
C ALA A 60 19.53 -1.73 3.61
N ALA A 61 19.42 -0.73 2.73
CA ALA A 61 20.57 0.01 2.21
C ALA A 61 21.31 0.80 3.31
N GLY A 62 20.57 1.49 4.18
CA GLY A 62 21.12 2.24 5.30
C GLY A 62 21.77 1.35 6.36
N LEU A 63 21.19 0.18 6.63
CA LEU A 63 21.77 -0.84 7.50
C LEU A 63 23.05 -1.41 6.89
N TRP A 64 23.06 -1.71 5.59
CA TRP A 64 24.25 -2.17 4.91
C TRP A 64 25.38 -1.13 4.97
N GLY A 65 25.07 0.13 4.67
CA GLY A 65 26.02 1.23 4.81
C GLY A 65 26.55 1.36 6.23
N TYR A 66 25.69 1.24 7.25
CA TYR A 66 26.12 1.21 8.64
C TYR A 66 27.11 0.08 8.91
N LEU A 67 26.80 -1.16 8.52
CA LEU A 67 27.67 -2.32 8.78
C LEU A 67 29.07 -2.16 8.16
N VAL A 68 29.15 -1.55 6.98
CA VAL A 68 30.42 -1.27 6.29
C VAL A 68 31.25 -0.22 7.04
N PHE A 69 30.64 0.86 7.53
CA PHE A 69 31.35 2.00 8.11
C PHE A 69 31.40 2.03 9.65
N ALA A 70 30.62 1.20 10.34
CA ALA A 70 30.47 1.20 11.80
C ALA A 70 31.78 0.95 12.55
N ARG A 71 32.68 0.15 11.96
CA ARG A 71 34.01 -0.12 12.54
C ARG A 71 35.01 1.02 12.33
N ARG A 72 34.71 1.96 11.42
CA ARG A 72 35.62 3.06 11.06
C ARG A 72 35.29 4.33 11.83
N THR A 73 34.01 4.68 11.96
CA THR A 73 33.60 5.94 12.60
C THR A 73 32.28 5.79 13.36
N LYS A 74 32.18 6.46 14.53
CA LYS A 74 30.91 6.53 15.28
C LYS A 74 29.82 7.29 14.51
N LEU A 75 30.21 8.17 13.58
CA LEU A 75 29.29 8.90 12.69
C LEU A 75 28.55 8.00 11.69
N ALA A 76 28.97 6.74 11.52
CA ALA A 76 28.29 5.79 10.64
C ALA A 76 26.80 5.61 10.99
N ILE A 77 26.39 5.86 12.24
CA ILE A 77 24.98 5.81 12.65
C ILE A 77 24.09 6.83 11.93
N LEU A 78 24.68 7.92 11.40
CA LEU A 78 23.93 8.88 10.60
C LEU A 78 23.46 8.30 9.27
N ILE A 79 24.14 7.28 8.74
CA ILE A 79 23.78 6.66 7.46
C ILE A 79 22.35 6.07 7.52
N PRO A 80 22.01 5.14 8.42
CA PRO A 80 20.66 4.59 8.48
C PRO A 80 19.62 5.66 8.84
N VAL A 81 19.98 6.65 9.68
CA VAL A 81 19.06 7.77 10.03
C VAL A 81 18.69 8.59 8.80
N LEU A 82 19.67 8.99 7.99
CA LEU A 82 19.43 9.78 6.77
C LEU A 82 18.65 8.98 5.71
N PHE A 83 18.95 7.68 5.59
CA PHE A 83 18.21 6.79 4.69
C PHE A 83 16.74 6.65 5.13
N LEU A 84 16.47 6.45 6.42
CA LEU A 84 15.11 6.37 6.95
C LEU A 84 14.34 7.70 6.83
N ALA A 85 15.02 8.84 7.03
CA ALA A 85 14.42 10.15 6.81
C ALA A 85 14.00 10.33 5.33
N THR A 86 14.89 9.97 4.41
CA THR A 86 14.61 10.00 2.97
C THR A 86 13.46 9.05 2.62
N ALA A 87 13.45 7.85 3.21
CA ALA A 87 12.39 6.87 3.02
C ALA A 87 11.03 7.41 3.45
N GLY A 88 10.94 8.05 4.62
CA GLY A 88 9.69 8.61 5.13
C GLY A 88 9.12 9.70 4.23
N ILE A 89 9.98 10.60 3.73
CA ILE A 89 9.57 11.66 2.80
C ILE A 89 9.06 11.05 1.49
N MET A 90 9.84 10.15 0.89
CA MET A 90 9.47 9.53 -0.38
C MET A 90 8.23 8.64 -0.27
N ALA A 91 8.09 7.91 0.85
CA ALA A 91 6.91 7.11 1.15
C ALA A 91 5.65 7.96 1.27
N ALA A 92 5.72 9.09 1.98
CA ALA A 92 4.58 9.97 2.15
C ALA A 92 4.17 10.60 0.81
N LEU A 93 5.12 11.14 0.05
CA LEU A 93 4.85 11.74 -1.27
C LEU A 93 4.24 10.71 -2.23
N SER A 94 4.88 9.54 -2.36
CA SER A 94 4.40 8.46 -3.22
C SER A 94 3.04 7.95 -2.76
N GLY A 95 2.89 7.60 -1.48
CA GLY A 95 1.66 7.05 -0.91
C GLY A 95 0.46 7.98 -1.03
N ILE A 96 0.65 9.29 -0.81
CA ILE A 96 -0.41 10.29 -0.96
C ILE A 96 -0.80 10.44 -2.43
N VAL A 97 0.18 10.65 -3.32
CA VAL A 97 -0.09 10.88 -4.75
C VAL A 97 -0.79 9.67 -5.36
N PHE A 98 -0.22 8.47 -5.21
CA PHE A 98 -0.84 7.26 -5.76
C PHE A 98 -2.15 6.91 -5.04
N GLY A 99 -2.26 7.12 -3.73
CA GLY A 99 -3.50 6.87 -2.98
C GLY A 99 -4.66 7.72 -3.47
N TYR A 100 -4.45 9.02 -3.72
CA TYR A 100 -5.47 9.89 -4.29
C TYR A 100 -5.82 9.52 -5.73
N VAL A 101 -4.81 9.29 -6.58
CA VAL A 101 -5.03 8.92 -7.98
C VAL A 101 -5.85 7.62 -8.06
N LEU A 102 -5.45 6.59 -7.32
CA LEU A 102 -6.17 5.31 -7.27
C LEU A 102 -7.58 5.50 -6.71
N GLY A 103 -7.75 6.22 -5.60
CA GLY A 103 -9.06 6.48 -5.01
C GLY A 103 -10.03 7.16 -5.98
N VAL A 104 -9.56 8.15 -6.74
CA VAL A 104 -10.40 8.83 -7.75
C VAL A 104 -10.71 7.91 -8.93
N VAL A 105 -9.70 7.25 -9.49
CA VAL A 105 -9.85 6.39 -10.69
C VAL A 105 -10.78 5.20 -10.40
N TYR A 106 -10.59 4.50 -9.28
CA TYR A 106 -11.41 3.34 -8.95
C TYR A 106 -12.85 3.73 -8.63
N ASN A 107 -13.07 4.86 -7.97
CA ASN A 107 -14.42 5.32 -7.70
C ASN A 107 -15.13 5.85 -8.96
N ALA A 108 -14.42 6.57 -9.84
CA ALA A 108 -14.99 7.06 -11.11
C ALA A 108 -15.29 5.91 -12.08
N GLY A 109 -14.43 4.89 -12.11
CA GLY A 109 -14.60 3.69 -12.92
C GLY A 109 -15.58 2.66 -12.32
N ALA A 110 -16.10 2.91 -11.12
CA ALA A 110 -16.92 1.96 -10.39
C ALA A 110 -16.25 0.57 -10.32
N PHE A 111 -14.97 0.56 -9.94
CA PHE A 111 -14.13 -0.63 -9.82
C PHE A 111 -13.78 -0.92 -8.37
N ARG A 112 -13.64 -2.21 -8.05
CA ARG A 112 -13.10 -2.67 -6.77
C ARG A 112 -11.58 -2.81 -6.88
N MET A 113 -10.85 -2.35 -5.88
CA MET A 113 -9.39 -2.48 -5.83
C MET A 113 -8.99 -3.70 -5.01
N SER A 114 -8.16 -4.58 -5.55
CA SER A 114 -7.57 -5.68 -4.77
C SER A 114 -6.50 -5.15 -3.80
N THR A 115 -6.27 -5.86 -2.70
CA THR A 115 -5.11 -5.62 -1.83
C THR A 115 -3.79 -5.93 -2.55
N TRP A 116 -2.66 -5.57 -1.93
CA TRP A 116 -1.34 -5.76 -2.55
C TRP A 116 -1.01 -7.24 -2.74
N THR A 117 -0.40 -7.59 -3.87
CA THR A 117 0.12 -8.94 -4.16
C THR A 117 1.63 -8.91 -3.95
N PRO A 118 2.18 -9.58 -2.94
CA PRO A 118 3.62 -9.74 -2.82
C PRO A 118 4.12 -10.66 -3.91
N PHE A 119 5.23 -10.27 -4.55
CA PHE A 119 6.14 -11.10 -5.35
C PHE A 119 5.48 -12.40 -5.90
N LEU A 120 4.81 -12.26 -7.05
CA LEU A 120 4.30 -13.37 -7.85
C LEU A 120 5.43 -14.30 -8.32
#